data_AF-A0A7R9ZU04-F1
#
_entry.id   AF-A0A7R9ZU04-F1
#
_cell.length_a   1.000
_cell.length_b   1.000
_cell.length_c   1.000
_cell.angle_alpha   90.00
_cell.angle_beta   90.00
_cell.angle_gamma   90.00
#
_symmetry.space_group_name_H-M   'P 1'
#
loop_
_entity.id
_entity.type
_entity.pdbx_description
1 polymer ?
#
loop_
_entity_poly.entity_id
_entity_poly.type
_entity_poly.pdbx_seq_one_letter_code
_entity_poly.pdbx_strand_id
1 'polypeptide(L)'
;PTAMRADVGQVVVHWATSRHGISVLPASKNPVRQEGNLHHSFQFVLTENELDRIDSLDGNVPKGPDSNEVSIQFQSKHNAEGSPQTIDVYWVNIDANKKDDKEVHVGSVGPGKTLSLNSYHGHTFRFKDPTGSADAYKDHTVEKGKGNQQIHLISFEDDEEL
;
A
#
# COMPACT_ATOMS: atom_id res chain seq x y z
N PRO A 1 6.46 -47.62 -15.31
CA PRO A 1 6.88 -46.21 -15.09
C PRO A 1 6.34 -45.71 -13.75
N THR A 2 7.21 -45.50 -12.77
CA THR A 2 6.84 -44.90 -11.48
C THR A 2 6.48 -43.44 -11.76
N ALA A 3 5.26 -43.02 -11.44
CA ALA A 3 4.85 -41.63 -11.58
C ALA A 3 5.79 -40.75 -10.76
N MET A 4 6.44 -39.79 -11.42
CA MET A 4 7.30 -38.83 -10.75
C MET A 4 6.42 -37.96 -9.86
N ARG A 5 6.67 -37.97 -8.55
CA ARG A 5 5.89 -37.20 -7.59
C ARG A 5 6.44 -35.78 -7.55
N ALA A 6 5.77 -34.86 -8.22
CA ALA A 6 6.12 -33.44 -8.18
C ALA A 6 5.70 -32.82 -6.85
N ASP A 7 6.56 -31.98 -6.28
CA ASP A 7 6.24 -31.15 -5.13
C ASP A 7 5.38 -29.95 -5.53
N VAL A 8 4.62 -29.40 -4.59
CA VAL A 8 3.74 -28.24 -4.83
C VAL A 8 4.50 -27.07 -5.46
N GLY A 9 5.73 -26.81 -5.01
CA GLY A 9 6.55 -25.73 -5.57
C GLY A 9 6.85 -25.92 -7.07
N GLN A 10 7.11 -27.16 -7.48
CA GLN A 10 7.38 -27.50 -8.88
C GLN A 10 6.13 -27.35 -9.74
N VAL A 11 4.98 -27.79 -9.23
CA VAL A 11 3.67 -27.62 -9.88
C VAL A 11 3.37 -26.15 -10.12
N VAL A 12 3.59 -25.28 -9.13
CA VAL A 12 3.36 -23.83 -9.25
C VAL A 12 4.32 -23.19 -10.28
N VAL A 13 5.61 -23.56 -10.26
CA VAL A 13 6.58 -23.06 -11.25
C VAL A 13 6.19 -23.49 -12.67
N HIS A 14 5.81 -24.76 -12.87
CA HIS A 14 5.35 -25.25 -14.17
C HIS A 14 4.10 -24.50 -14.61
N TRP A 15 3.08 -24.39 -13.75
CA TRP A 15 1.84 -23.68 -14.06
C TRP A 15 2.09 -22.23 -14.50
N ALA A 16 2.83 -21.45 -13.70
CA ALA A 16 3.09 -20.04 -13.99
C ALA A 16 3.88 -19.83 -15.30
N THR A 17 4.85 -20.70 -15.59
CA THR A 17 5.68 -20.59 -16.79
C THR A 17 4.98 -21.10 -18.05
N SER A 18 4.29 -22.24 -17.96
CA SER A 18 3.65 -22.89 -19.13
C SER A 18 2.31 -22.28 -19.53
N ARG A 19 1.45 -21.91 -18.55
CA ARG A 19 0.11 -21.37 -18.81
C ARG A 19 0.14 -19.87 -19.05
N HIS A 20 0.90 -19.14 -18.22
CA HIS A 20 0.87 -17.67 -18.21
C HIS A 20 2.09 -17.03 -18.88
N GLY A 21 3.10 -17.81 -19.27
CA GLY A 21 4.33 -17.27 -19.88
C GLY A 21 5.14 -16.39 -18.93
N ILE A 22 4.96 -16.55 -17.62
CA ILE A 22 5.60 -15.71 -16.59
C ILE A 22 6.92 -16.35 -16.16
N SER A 23 7.99 -15.55 -16.15
CA SER A 23 9.25 -15.93 -15.52
C SER A 23 9.14 -15.95 -14.00
N VAL A 24 9.53 -17.06 -13.37
CA VAL A 24 9.44 -17.24 -11.90
C VAL A 24 10.84 -17.29 -11.28
N LEU A 25 11.00 -16.61 -10.14
CA LEU A 25 12.23 -16.66 -9.32
C LEU A 25 11.90 -17.28 -7.95
N PRO A 26 11.91 -18.62 -7.83
CA PRO A 26 11.53 -19.29 -6.59
C PRO A 26 12.62 -19.11 -5.51
N ALA A 27 12.26 -18.52 -4.37
CA ALA A 27 13.18 -18.33 -3.25
C ALA A 27 13.14 -19.50 -2.24
N SER A 28 14.31 -20.01 -1.86
CA SER A 28 14.47 -21.02 -0.81
C SER A 28 15.85 -20.88 -0.17
N LYS A 29 15.98 -21.18 1.13
CA LYS A 29 17.28 -21.36 1.81
C LYS A 29 17.73 -22.83 1.86
N ASN A 30 16.86 -23.76 1.49
CA ASN A 30 17.14 -25.19 1.47
C ASN A 30 17.69 -25.58 0.08
N PRO A 31 18.95 -26.07 -0.01
CA PRO A 31 19.58 -26.45 -1.28
C PRO A 31 18.81 -27.51 -2.08
N VAL A 32 18.23 -28.52 -1.41
CA VAL A 32 17.45 -29.57 -2.07
C VAL A 32 16.20 -28.99 -2.74
N ARG A 33 15.56 -28.00 -2.11
CA ARG A 33 14.40 -27.31 -2.69
C ARG A 33 14.81 -26.37 -3.83
N GLN A 34 15.97 -25.71 -3.75
CA GLN A 34 16.48 -24.87 -4.84
C GLN A 34 16.71 -25.72 -6.09
N GLU A 35 17.42 -26.84 -5.93
CA GLU A 35 17.70 -27.81 -6.99
C GLU A 35 16.39 -28.36 -7.59
N GLY A 36 15.48 -28.81 -6.71
CA GLY A 36 14.20 -29.37 -7.14
C GLY A 36 13.33 -28.36 -7.91
N ASN A 37 13.32 -27.09 -7.52
CA ASN A 37 12.57 -26.05 -8.24
C ASN A 37 13.19 -25.72 -9.60
N LEU A 38 14.52 -25.80 -9.73
CA LEU A 38 15.22 -25.49 -10.98
C LEU A 38 15.12 -26.63 -11.99
N HIS A 39 15.38 -27.87 -11.56
CA HIS A 39 15.59 -28.98 -12.47
C HIS A 39 14.35 -29.84 -12.70
N HIS A 40 13.45 -29.95 -11.72
CA HIS A 40 12.35 -30.92 -11.79
C HIS A 40 11.00 -30.30 -12.17
N SER A 41 10.89 -28.96 -12.13
CA SER A 41 9.64 -28.25 -12.49
C SER A 41 9.21 -28.45 -13.94
N PHE A 42 10.10 -28.91 -14.82
CA PHE A 42 9.83 -29.13 -16.25
C PHE A 42 9.91 -30.60 -16.68
N GLN A 43 9.95 -31.52 -15.70
CA GLN A 43 10.08 -32.96 -15.95
C GLN A 43 8.72 -33.68 -15.97
N PHE A 44 7.63 -32.93 -15.91
CA PHE A 44 6.26 -33.41 -16.02
C PHE A 44 5.44 -32.41 -16.84
N VAL A 45 4.23 -32.81 -17.23
CA VAL A 45 3.29 -31.96 -17.95
C VAL A 45 1.99 -31.94 -17.16
N LEU A 46 1.50 -30.74 -16.85
CA LEU A 46 0.17 -30.55 -16.29
C LEU A 46 -0.86 -30.66 -17.42
N THR A 47 -1.91 -31.42 -17.18
CA THR A 47 -3.06 -31.50 -18.09
C THR A 47 -3.88 -30.20 -18.04
N GLU A 48 -4.64 -29.90 -19.10
CA GLU A 48 -5.53 -28.72 -19.12
C GLU A 48 -6.47 -28.69 -17.91
N ASN A 49 -7.05 -29.84 -17.54
CA ASN A 49 -7.90 -29.94 -16.36
C ASN A 49 -7.16 -29.63 -15.04
N GLU A 50 -5.88 -29.97 -14.93
CA GLU A 50 -5.07 -29.59 -13.75
C GLU A 50 -4.75 -28.10 -13.75
N LEU A 51 -4.44 -27.52 -14.91
CA LEU A 51 -4.19 -26.09 -15.06
C LEU A 51 -5.44 -25.28 -14.68
N ASP A 52 -6.62 -25.65 -15.19
CA ASP A 52 -7.88 -24.97 -14.89
C ASP A 52 -8.22 -25.03 -13.39
N ARG A 53 -7.90 -26.16 -12.73
CA ARG A 53 -8.08 -26.30 -11.28
C ARG A 53 -7.15 -25.38 -10.50
N ILE A 54 -5.91 -25.18 -10.95
CA ILE A 54 -4.98 -24.25 -10.31
C ILE A 54 -5.43 -22.81 -10.55
N ASP A 55 -5.87 -22.46 -11.76
CA ASP A 55 -6.41 -21.13 -12.09
C ASP A 55 -7.61 -20.78 -11.21
N SER A 56 -8.48 -21.74 -10.87
CA SER A 56 -9.61 -21.52 -9.97
C SER A 56 -9.22 -21.18 -8.51
N LEU A 57 -7.96 -21.44 -8.13
CA LEU A 57 -7.39 -21.06 -6.84
C LEU A 57 -6.67 -19.71 -6.89
N ASP A 58 -6.36 -19.20 -8.08
CA ASP A 58 -5.71 -17.91 -8.25
C ASP A 58 -6.68 -16.75 -7.94
N GLY A 59 -6.17 -15.67 -7.34
CA GLY A 59 -6.96 -14.48 -7.02
C GLY A 59 -7.51 -14.36 -5.59
N ASN A 60 -7.30 -15.34 -4.71
CA ASN A 60 -7.69 -15.27 -3.28
C ASN A 60 -6.50 -15.38 -2.31
N VAL A 61 -5.35 -14.80 -2.64
CA VAL A 61 -4.26 -14.66 -1.66
C VAL A 61 -4.59 -13.48 -0.74
N PRO A 62 -4.68 -13.66 0.58
CA PRO A 62 -4.69 -12.53 1.49
C PRO A 62 -3.41 -11.74 1.21
N LYS A 63 -3.55 -10.54 0.62
CA LYS A 63 -2.41 -9.64 0.50
C LYS A 63 -1.92 -9.42 1.93
N GLY A 64 -0.67 -9.81 2.19
CA GLY A 64 0.00 -9.38 3.41
C GLY A 64 -0.06 -7.85 3.51
N PRO A 65 0.11 -7.27 4.70
CA PRO A 65 0.12 -5.82 4.84
C PRO A 65 1.08 -5.23 3.81
N ASP A 66 0.62 -4.29 3.00
CA ASP A 66 1.44 -3.66 1.99
C ASP A 66 2.66 -3.04 2.70
N SER A 67 3.86 -3.30 2.20
CA SER A 67 5.09 -2.82 2.83
C SER A 67 5.12 -1.29 2.97
N ASN A 68 4.33 -0.59 2.17
CA ASN A 68 4.21 0.86 2.18
C ASN A 68 3.01 1.40 2.97
N GLU A 69 2.12 0.53 3.48
CA GLU A 69 0.94 0.97 4.25
C GLU A 69 1.36 1.56 5.61
N VAL A 70 0.73 2.67 5.98
CA VAL A 70 0.91 3.40 7.22
C VAL A 70 -0.47 3.74 7.79
N SER A 71 -0.69 3.45 9.06
CA SER A 71 -1.86 3.93 9.79
C SER A 71 -1.57 5.35 10.28
N ILE A 72 -2.37 6.32 9.85
CA ILE A 72 -2.19 7.74 10.17
C ILE A 72 -3.36 8.27 11.00
N GLN A 73 -3.04 9.18 11.91
CA GLN A 73 -4.00 9.93 12.69
C GLN A 73 -3.72 11.42 12.56
N PHE A 74 -4.69 12.17 12.07
CA PHE A 74 -4.65 13.62 12.00
C PHE A 74 -5.40 14.20 13.18
N GLN A 75 -4.73 15.06 13.94
CA GLN A 75 -5.27 15.71 15.13
C GLN A 75 -5.14 17.22 14.97
N SER A 76 -6.23 17.95 15.16
CA SER A 76 -6.19 19.42 15.19
C SER A 76 -5.55 19.89 16.50
N LYS A 77 -4.49 20.70 16.40
CA LYS A 77 -3.93 21.42 17.56
C LYS A 77 -4.94 22.50 17.95
N HIS A 78 -5.28 22.59 19.24
CA HIS A 78 -6.09 23.72 19.72
C HIS A 78 -5.30 25.02 19.51
N ASN A 79 -5.90 25.99 18.83
CA ASN A 79 -5.34 27.35 18.72
C ASN A 79 -5.35 28.02 20.10
N ALA A 80 -4.38 28.89 20.36
CA ALA A 80 -4.22 29.57 21.65
C ALA A 80 -5.44 30.44 22.04
N GLU A 81 -6.25 30.86 21.07
CA GLU A 81 -7.44 31.69 21.26
C GLU A 81 -8.75 30.89 21.46
N GLY A 82 -8.69 29.56 21.57
CA GLY A 82 -9.85 28.73 21.92
C GLY A 82 -10.91 28.62 20.82
N SER A 83 -10.66 29.16 19.62
CA SER A 83 -11.58 29.08 18.49
C SER A 83 -11.61 27.64 17.93
N PRO A 84 -12.79 27.00 17.87
CA PRO A 84 -12.93 25.66 17.35
C PRO A 84 -12.81 25.65 15.81
N GLN A 85 -11.59 25.54 15.28
CA GLN A 85 -11.38 25.43 13.84
C GLN A 85 -11.55 23.99 13.35
N THR A 86 -12.44 23.79 12.39
CA THR A 86 -12.53 22.53 11.64
C THR A 86 -11.53 22.59 10.49
N ILE A 87 -10.80 21.52 10.22
CA ILE A 87 -9.81 21.45 9.15
C ILE A 87 -10.28 20.42 8.13
N ASP A 88 -10.41 20.80 6.87
CA ASP A 88 -10.70 19.85 5.80
C ASP A 88 -9.42 19.18 5.31
N VAL A 89 -9.50 17.87 5.12
CA VAL A 89 -8.37 17.02 4.72
C VAL A 89 -8.63 16.46 3.33
N TYR A 90 -7.68 16.70 2.43
CA TYR A 90 -7.72 16.23 1.05
C TYR A 90 -6.52 15.33 0.79
N TRP A 91 -6.71 14.22 0.10
CA TRP A 91 -5.60 13.49 -0.52
C TRP A 91 -5.29 14.13 -1.87
N VAL A 92 -4.02 14.43 -2.12
CA VAL A 92 -3.55 15.02 -3.37
C VAL A 92 -2.92 13.92 -4.21
N ASN A 93 -3.52 13.65 -5.37
CA ASN A 93 -2.93 12.77 -6.35
C ASN A 93 -1.89 13.55 -7.16
N ILE A 94 -0.65 13.52 -6.69
CA ILE A 94 0.50 14.11 -7.38
C ILE A 94 0.94 13.13 -8.49
N ASP A 95 0.29 13.22 -9.64
CA ASP A 95 0.76 12.54 -10.86
C ASP A 95 1.83 13.42 -11.50
N ALA A 96 3.10 13.01 -11.40
CA ALA A 96 4.25 13.76 -11.94
C ALA A 96 4.16 14.06 -13.45
N ASN A 97 3.24 13.40 -14.17
CA ASN A 97 3.03 13.58 -15.60
C ASN A 97 1.75 14.35 -15.96
N LYS A 98 0.97 14.81 -14.97
CA LYS A 98 -0.23 15.63 -15.21
C LYS A 98 -0.08 17.00 -14.59
N LYS A 99 -0.63 17.99 -15.28
CA LYS A 99 -0.52 19.40 -14.93
C LYS A 99 -1.48 19.84 -13.82
N ASP A 100 -2.45 18.99 -13.48
CA ASP A 100 -3.50 19.29 -12.52
C ASP A 100 -3.47 18.29 -11.35
N ASP A 101 -3.12 18.78 -10.17
CA ASP A 101 -3.28 18.06 -8.92
C ASP A 101 -4.76 17.78 -8.69
N LYS A 102 -5.14 16.50 -8.65
CA LYS A 102 -6.51 16.13 -8.27
C LYS A 102 -6.58 15.97 -6.76
N GLU A 103 -7.33 16.85 -6.13
CA GLU A 103 -7.67 16.77 -4.72
C GLU A 103 -8.91 15.90 -4.52
N VAL A 104 -8.85 14.98 -3.55
CA VAL A 104 -9.98 14.15 -3.12
C VAL A 104 -10.24 14.42 -1.64
N HIS A 105 -11.42 14.93 -1.29
CA HIS A 105 -11.79 15.13 0.12
C HIS A 105 -11.89 13.77 0.83
N VAL A 106 -11.13 13.60 1.90
CA VAL A 106 -11.08 12.35 2.67
C VAL A 106 -11.69 12.48 4.07
N GLY A 107 -11.98 13.71 4.50
CA GLY A 107 -12.67 13.99 5.76
C GLY A 107 -12.33 15.35 6.33
N SER A 108 -12.79 15.58 7.55
CA SER A 108 -12.55 16.83 8.28
C SER A 108 -12.20 16.53 9.73
N VAL A 109 -11.31 17.33 10.32
CA VAL A 109 -10.85 17.21 11.71
C VAL A 109 -11.35 18.42 12.48
N GLY A 110 -12.32 18.20 13.37
CA GLY A 110 -12.73 19.22 14.33
C GLY A 110 -11.75 19.37 15.49
N PRO A 111 -11.94 20.39 16.35
CA PRO A 111 -11.11 20.61 17.54
C PRO A 111 -11.20 19.43 18.51
N GLY A 112 -10.05 18.95 18.97
CA GLY A 112 -9.97 17.78 19.85
C GLY A 112 -10.48 16.48 19.21
N LYS A 113 -10.72 16.47 17.90
CA LYS A 113 -11.08 15.27 17.14
C LYS A 113 -9.86 14.71 16.42
N THR A 114 -9.96 13.44 16.10
CA THR A 114 -8.94 12.70 15.35
C THR A 114 -9.58 12.10 14.11
N LEU A 115 -8.96 12.30 12.95
CA LEU A 115 -9.27 11.55 11.73
C LEU A 115 -8.24 10.44 11.58
N SER A 116 -8.70 9.20 11.61
CA SER A 116 -7.86 8.00 11.44
C SER A 116 -8.11 7.40 10.07
N LEU A 117 -7.05 7.11 9.32
CA LEU A 117 -7.14 6.39 8.05
C LEU A 117 -5.85 5.59 7.79
N ASN A 118 -5.92 4.66 6.84
CA ASN A 118 -4.72 4.01 6.31
C ASN A 118 -4.30 4.69 5.02
N SER A 119 -3.01 4.94 4.87
CA SER A 119 -2.42 5.56 3.68
C SER A 119 -1.11 4.87 3.33
N TYR A 120 -0.41 5.36 2.31
CA TYR A 120 0.82 4.77 1.81
C TYR A 120 1.96 5.78 1.81
N HIS A 121 3.19 5.28 1.88
CA HIS A 121 4.38 6.10 1.68
C HIS A 121 4.29 6.95 0.40
N GLY A 122 4.59 8.24 0.51
CA GLY A 122 4.57 9.17 -0.62
C GLY A 122 3.20 9.78 -0.90
N HIS A 123 2.12 9.32 -0.25
CA HIS A 123 0.84 10.02 -0.31
C HIS A 123 0.94 11.39 0.35
N THR A 124 0.49 12.42 -0.35
CA THR A 124 0.42 13.79 0.17
C THR A 124 -1.02 14.13 0.54
N PHE A 125 -1.17 14.75 1.71
CA PHE A 125 -2.43 15.28 2.21
C PHE A 125 -2.35 16.78 2.29
N ARG A 126 -3.40 17.45 1.83
CA ARG A 126 -3.57 18.89 1.90
C ARG A 126 -4.62 19.24 2.94
N PHE A 127 -4.25 20.08 3.88
CA PHE A 127 -5.13 20.59 4.93
C PHE A 127 -5.58 21.99 4.53
N LYS A 128 -6.89 22.21 4.52
CA LYS A 128 -7.50 23.51 4.20
C LYS A 128 -8.31 24.00 5.37
N ASP A 129 -8.20 25.30 5.63
CA ASP A 129 -9.09 26.00 6.54
C ASP A 129 -10.39 26.34 5.79
N PRO A 130 -11.56 25.83 6.23
CA PRO A 130 -12.85 26.13 5.60
C PRO A 130 -13.27 27.60 5.77
N THR A 131 -12.66 28.33 6.71
CA THR A 131 -12.91 29.76 6.95
C THR A 131 -11.84 30.68 6.35
N GLY A 132 -10.74 30.11 5.87
CA GLY A 132 -9.58 30.83 5.36
C GLY A 132 -9.72 31.27 3.91
N SER A 133 -8.75 32.06 3.44
CA SER A 133 -8.59 32.34 2.01
C SER A 133 -8.46 31.01 1.24
N ALA A 134 -9.04 30.92 0.04
CA ALA A 134 -9.03 29.72 -0.80
C ALA A 134 -7.61 29.15 -1.08
N ASP A 135 -6.58 29.95 -0.84
CA ASP A 135 -5.17 29.64 -1.09
C ASP A 135 -4.36 29.26 0.17
N ALA A 136 -4.96 29.31 1.37
CA ALA A 136 -4.28 28.93 2.60
C ALA A 136 -4.39 27.42 2.83
N TYR A 137 -3.34 26.67 2.50
CA TYR A 137 -3.26 25.24 2.75
C TYR A 137 -1.86 24.81 3.23
N LYS A 138 -1.82 23.65 3.90
CA LYS A 138 -0.57 22.99 4.31
C LYS A 138 -0.55 21.58 3.75
N ASP A 139 0.55 21.22 3.09
CA ASP A 139 0.75 19.88 2.56
C ASP A 139 1.59 19.03 3.52
N HIS A 140 1.28 17.74 3.60
CA HIS A 140 2.00 16.76 4.40
C HIS A 140 2.12 15.43 3.66
N THR A 141 3.34 14.95 3.50
CA THR A 141 3.61 13.68 2.82
C THR A 141 3.92 12.58 3.82
N VAL A 142 3.27 11.43 3.66
CA VAL A 142 3.45 10.26 4.52
C VAL A 142 4.82 9.62 4.26
N GLU A 143 5.62 9.50 5.31
CA GLU A 143 6.95 8.89 5.26
C GLU A 143 7.00 7.60 6.05
N LYS A 144 7.06 6.44 5.38
CA LYS A 144 7.10 5.14 6.05
C LYS A 144 8.28 4.98 7.03
N GLY A 145 9.40 5.65 6.77
CA GLY A 145 10.57 5.65 7.65
C GLY A 145 10.30 6.16 9.07
N LYS A 146 9.21 6.91 9.29
CA LYS A 146 8.77 7.41 10.60
C LYS A 146 7.96 6.39 11.40
N GLY A 147 7.69 5.20 10.85
CA GLY A 147 6.98 4.11 11.51
C GLY A 147 5.67 3.72 10.84
N ASN A 148 5.10 2.59 11.27
CA ASN A 148 3.86 2.02 10.73
C ASN A 148 2.59 2.70 11.27
N GLN A 149 2.73 3.45 12.36
CA GLN A 149 1.67 4.23 12.99
C GLN A 149 2.20 5.65 13.18
N GLN A 150 1.46 6.65 12.70
CA GLN A 150 1.89 8.04 12.74
C GLN A 150 0.76 8.92 13.25
N ILE A 151 1.12 9.86 14.12
CA ILE A 151 0.22 10.89 14.62
C ILE A 151 0.76 12.22 14.13
N HIS A 152 -0.08 12.98 13.45
CA HIS A 152 0.27 14.27 12.87
C HIS A 152 -0.63 15.34 13.48
N LEU A 153 0.00 16.28 14.19
CA LEU A 153 -0.65 17.47 14.71
C LEU A 153 -0.73 18.51 13.59
N ILE A 154 -1.93 19.02 13.34
CA ILE A 154 -2.18 20.02 12.31
C ILE A 154 -2.47 21.36 12.99
N SER A 155 -1.68 22.36 12.63
CA SER A 155 -1.88 23.78 12.97
C SER A 155 -1.54 24.65 11.76
N PHE A 156 -2.24 25.77 11.65
CA PHE A 156 -1.99 26.83 10.66
C PHE A 156 -1.26 28.05 11.25
N GLU A 157 -1.07 28.07 12.57
CA GLU A 157 -0.14 29.00 13.22
C GLU A 157 1.28 28.59 12.83
N ASP A 158 2.07 29.54 12.30
CA ASP A 158 3.49 29.34 12.03
C ASP A 158 4.16 28.88 13.33
N ASP A 159 4.82 27.72 13.30
CA ASP A 159 5.75 27.35 14.36
C ASP A 159 6.90 28.36 14.25
N GLU A 160 6.84 29.49 14.97
CA GLU A 160 8.01 30.31 15.22
C GLU A 160 9.04 29.39 15.89
N GLU A 161 10.05 28.95 15.13
CA GLU A 161 11.21 28.25 15.68
C GLU A 161 11.85 29.17 16.75
N LEU A 162 11.75 28.74 18.02
CA LEU A 162 12.52 29.29 19.14
C LEU A 162 13.94 28.72 19.17
#